data_AF-A0A6M5YND3-F1
#
_entry.id   AF-A0A6M5YND3-F1
#
_cell.length_a   1.000
_cell.length_b   1.000
_cell.length_c   1.000
_cell.angle_alpha   90.00
_cell.angle_beta   90.00
_cell.angle_gamma   90.00
#
_symmetry.space_group_name_H-M   'P 1'
#
loop_
_entity.id
_entity.type
_entity.pdbx_description
1 polymer ?
#
loop_
_entity_poly.entity_id
_entity_poly.type
_entity_poly.pdbx_seq_one_letter_code
_entity_poly.pdbx_strand_id
1 'polypeptide(L)' 'MQPLSPLVQKETAAPNWELLRRVGWSVASISGPYCVAWRGRDEVVFEWREDGWYRVGGRGGAEEV' A
#
# COMPACT_ATOMS: atom_id res chain seq x y z
N MET A 1 -11.74 37.58 10.87
CA MET A 1 -11.08 37.04 9.66
C MET A 1 -10.03 36.03 10.12
N GLN A 2 -10.39 34.74 10.24
CA GLN A 2 -9.42 33.67 10.51
C GLN A 2 -8.89 33.16 9.16
N PRO A 3 -7.57 33.10 8.94
CA PRO A 3 -7.05 32.38 7.79
C PRO A 3 -7.23 30.88 8.06
N LEU A 4 -8.04 30.22 7.24
CA LEU A 4 -8.08 28.77 7.16
C LEU A 4 -6.66 28.32 6.82
N SER A 5 -5.98 27.67 7.78
CA SER A 5 -4.71 27.01 7.52
C SER A 5 -4.90 26.13 6.29
N PRO A 6 -4.03 26.22 5.26
CA PRO A 6 -4.10 25.27 4.18
C PRO A 6 -3.95 23.90 4.85
N LEU A 7 -4.98 23.07 4.72
CA LEU A 7 -4.89 21.65 5.01
C LEU A 7 -3.61 21.23 4.30
N VAL A 8 -2.56 20.95 5.07
CA VAL A 8 -1.37 20.30 4.56
C VAL A 8 -1.94 19.05 3.92
N GLN A 9 -2.08 19.09 2.59
CA GLN A 9 -2.22 17.89 1.80
C GLN A 9 -0.93 17.18 2.13
N LYS A 10 -1.00 16.25 3.08
CA LYS A 10 0.05 15.27 3.30
C LYS A 10 0.27 14.73 1.91
N GLU A 11 1.33 15.17 1.26
CA GLU A 11 1.74 14.61 -0.02
C GLU A 11 1.97 13.15 0.32
N THR A 12 0.97 12.30 0.02
CA THR A 12 1.07 10.88 0.26
C THR A 12 2.35 10.49 -0.44
N ALA A 13 3.33 10.00 0.34
CA ALA A 13 4.66 9.73 -0.20
C ALA A 13 4.51 8.83 -1.43
N ALA A 14 5.40 8.93 -2.41
CA ALA A 14 5.29 8.07 -3.58
C ALA A 14 5.29 6.59 -3.14
N PRO A 15 4.44 5.73 -3.73
CA PRO A 15 4.31 4.34 -3.30
C PRO A 15 5.64 3.59 -3.40
N ASN A 16 6.12 3.03 -2.28
CA ASN A 16 7.40 2.34 -2.23
C ASN A 16 7.24 0.82 -2.31
N TRP A 17 7.26 0.27 -3.51
CA TRP A 17 7.14 -1.19 -3.76
C TRP A 17 8.31 -2.01 -3.20
N GLU A 18 9.46 -1.41 -2.87
CA GLU A 18 10.58 -2.15 -2.28
C GLU A 18 10.22 -2.70 -0.89
N LEU A 19 9.32 -2.03 -0.16
CA LEU A 19 8.83 -2.51 1.13
C LEU A 19 8.15 -3.88 0.98
N LEU A 20 7.32 -4.06 -0.04
CA LEU A 20 6.68 -5.35 -0.35
C LEU A 20 7.71 -6.40 -0.77
N ARG A 21 8.71 -6.03 -1.57
CA ARG A 21 9.77 -6.97 -1.97
C ARG A 21 10.62 -7.44 -0.78
N ARG A 22 10.92 -6.54 0.16
CA ARG A 22 11.68 -6.86 1.39
C ARG A 22 10.96 -7.88 2.28
N VAL A 23 9.63 -7.83 2.33
CA VAL A 23 8.81 -8.79 3.09
C VAL A 23 8.40 -10.03 2.27
N GLY A 24 8.98 -10.21 1.07
CA GLY A 24 8.81 -11.42 0.26
C GLY A 24 7.58 -11.42 -0.66
N TRP A 25 6.98 -10.26 -0.91
CA TRP A 25 5.91 -10.09 -1.89
C TRP A 25 6.46 -9.70 -3.25
N SER A 26 5.93 -10.36 -4.29
CA SER A 26 6.19 -10.07 -5.68
C SER A 26 5.09 -9.17 -6.24
N VAL A 27 5.41 -7.90 -6.47
CA VAL A 27 4.45 -6.94 -7.05
C VAL A 27 4.22 -7.27 -8.53
N ALA A 28 2.97 -7.59 -8.88
CA ALA A 28 2.58 -7.96 -10.24
C ALA A 28 2.00 -6.79 -11.04
N SER A 29 1.21 -5.92 -10.40
CA SER A 29 0.57 -4.78 -11.06
C SER A 29 0.42 -3.60 -10.10
N ILE A 30 0.55 -2.38 -10.62
CA ILE A 30 0.47 -1.13 -9.84
C ILE A 30 -0.49 -0.18 -10.56
N SER A 31 -1.49 0.30 -9.85
CA SER A 31 -2.53 1.21 -10.32
C SER A 31 -2.74 2.33 -9.30
N GLY A 32 -2.02 3.43 -9.48
CA GLY A 32 -2.08 4.58 -8.55
C GLY A 32 -1.62 4.19 -7.15
N PRO A 33 -2.44 4.42 -6.10
CA PRO A 33 -2.10 3.99 -4.74
C PRO A 33 -2.32 2.49 -4.52
N TYR A 34 -2.87 1.74 -5.47
CA TYR A 34 -3.11 0.30 -5.30
C TYR A 34 -2.03 -0.52 -5.99
N CYS A 35 -1.66 -1.66 -5.40
CA CYS A 35 -0.88 -2.67 -6.09
C CYS A 35 -1.37 -4.08 -5.78
N VAL A 36 -1.20 -4.98 -6.73
CA VAL A 36 -1.43 -6.42 -6.56
C VAL A 36 -0.07 -7.06 -6.35
N ALA A 37 0.07 -7.80 -5.26
CA ALA A 37 1.28 -8.52 -4.94
C ALA A 37 1.00 -9.98 -4.59
N TRP A 38 1.97 -10.83 -4.90
CA TRP A 38 1.88 -12.27 -4.76
C TRP A 38 2.93 -12.80 -3.80
N ARG A 39 2.56 -13.74 -2.95
CA ARG A 39 3.49 -14.49 -2.12
C ARG A 39 3.15 -15.97 -2.21
N GLY A 40 3.93 -16.72 -3.00
CA GLY A 40 3.61 -18.12 -3.27
C GLY A 40 2.29 -18.27 -4.03
N ARG A 41 1.25 -18.79 -3.35
CA ARG A 41 -0.11 -18.92 -3.92
C ARG A 41 -1.06 -17.82 -3.46
N ASP A 42 -0.60 -16.96 -2.56
CA ASP A 42 -1.40 -15.88 -2.00
C ASP A 42 -1.35 -14.66 -2.93
N GLU A 43 -2.52 -14.16 -3.33
CA GLU A 43 -2.71 -12.92 -4.09
C GLU A 43 -3.32 -11.88 -3.17
N VAL A 44 -2.64 -10.75 -2.97
CA VAL A 44 -3.10 -9.70 -2.08
C VAL A 44 -3.04 -8.35 -2.77
N VAL A 45 -4.12 -7.60 -2.63
CA VAL A 45 -4.19 -6.20 -3.03
C VAL A 45 -3.81 -5.34 -1.84
N PHE A 46 -2.80 -4.50 -2.05
CA PHE A 46 -2.36 -3.50 -1.10
C PHE A 46 -2.73 -2.10 -1.60
N GLU A 47 -3.05 -1.22 -0.67
CA GLU A 47 -3.21 0.20 -0.90
C GLU A 47 -2.13 0.95 -0.13
N TRP A 48 -1.45 1.86 -0.82
CA TRP A 48 -0.50 2.77 -0.26
C TRP A 48 -1.25 3.90 0.45
N ARG A 49 -1.10 3.98 1.76
CA ARG A 49 -1.68 5.04 2.59
C ARG A 49 -0.57 5.63 3.46
N GLU A 50 -0.51 6.96 3.49
CA GLU A 50 0.44 7.76 4.24
C GLU A 50 1.92 7.47 3.91
N ASP A 51 2.46 6.35 4.39
CA ASP A 51 3.85 5.90 4.18
C ASP A 51 3.96 4.36 4.17
N GLY A 52 2.85 3.63 3.98
CA GLY A 52 2.84 2.18 4.13
C GLY A 52 1.84 1.47 3.22
N TRP A 53 2.08 0.18 3.01
CA TRP A 53 1.17 -0.70 2.30
C TRP A 53 0.17 -1.34 3.26
N TYR A 54 -1.10 -1.09 3.02
CA TYR A 54 -2.21 -1.64 3.78
C TYR A 54 -2.94 -2.67 2.93
N ARG A 55 -3.16 -3.85 3.50
CA ARG A 55 -3.91 -4.90 2.81
C ARG A 55 -5.39 -4.50 2.71
N VAL A 56 -5.90 -4.39 1.49
CA VAL A 56 -7.32 -4.04 1.23
C VAL A 56 -8.16 -5.25 0.82
N GLY A 57 -7.53 -6.33 0.34
CA GLY A 57 -8.23 -7.55 -0.03
C GLY A 57 -7.31 -8.58 -0.65
N GLY A 58 -7.86 -9.76 -0.96
CA GLY A 58 -7.13 -10.80 -1.68
C GLY A 58 -7.21 -12.19 -1.03
N ARG A 59 -6.80 -13.19 -1.81
CA ARG A 59 -6.78 -14.60 -1.44
C ARG A 59 -5.43 -14.93 -0.81
N GLY A 60 -5.39 -14.86 0.52
CA GLY A 60 -4.31 -15.39 1.33
C GLY A 60 -4.64 -15.21 2.80
N GLY A 61 -4.27 -16.14 3.67
CA GLY A 61 -4.70 -16.07 5.07
C GLY A 61 -4.44 -14.69 5.69
N ALA A 62 -5.40 -14.18 6.46
CA ALA A 62 -5.08 -13.17 7.46
C ALA A 62 -4.30 -13.90 8.56
N GLU A 63 -3.03 -14.20 8.29
CA GLU A 63 -2.13 -14.62 9.36
C GLU A 63 -1.52 -13.33 9.89
N GLU A 64 -2.18 -12.81 10.92
CA GLU A 64 -1.61 -11.83 11.83
C GLU A 64 -0.30 -12.43 12.36
N VAL A 65 0.83 -11.78 12.05
CA VAL A 65 2.12 -12.04 12.69
C VAL A 65 2.66 -10.75 13.29
#